data_AF-A0A520PPP5-F1
#
_entry.id   AF-A0A520PPP5-F1
#
_cell.length_a   1.000
_cell.length_b   1.000
_cell.length_c   1.000
_cell.angle_alpha   90.00
_cell.angle_beta   90.00
_cell.angle_gamma   90.00
#
_symmetry.space_group_name_H-M   'P 1'
#
loop_
_entity.id
_entity.type
_entity.pdbx_description
1 polymer ?
#
loop_
_entity_poly.entity_id
_entity_poly.type
_entity_poly.pdbx_seq_one_letter_code
_entity_poly.pdbx_strand_id
1 'polypeptide(L)'
;MSKLPKTMKGVWLTGHGETNKLDFRSDIPVPKPTANDVLIRVGATAVNNTDINTRTAWYSKGKATINDASWAGIAIDFPRIQGIDV
;
A
#
# COMPACT_ATOMS: atom_id res chain seq x y z
N MET A 1 26.00 5.23 10.95
CA MET A 1 24.57 5.18 10.59
C MET A 1 23.76 5.09 11.88
N SER A 2 22.70 5.89 12.03
CA SER A 2 21.81 5.78 13.20
C SER A 2 21.11 4.41 13.21
N LYS A 3 20.85 3.87 14.39
CA LYS A 3 20.15 2.60 14.55
C LYS A 3 18.73 2.74 13.99
N LEU A 4 18.35 1.89 13.04
CA LEU A 4 16.99 1.88 12.49
C LEU A 4 15.97 1.52 13.58
N PRO A 5 14.80 2.17 13.61
CA PRO A 5 13.73 1.77 14.52
C PRO A 5 13.19 0.39 14.11
N LYS A 6 12.59 -0.32 15.07
CA LYS A 6 11.94 -1.62 14.79
C LYS A 6 10.62 -1.45 14.05
N THR A 7 9.94 -0.33 14.29
CA THR A 7 8.65 0.02 13.69
C THR A 7 8.66 1.43 13.12
N MET A 8 7.69 1.71 12.26
CA MET A 8 7.46 2.98 11.61
C MET A 8 5.97 3.34 11.61
N LYS A 9 5.68 4.59 11.26
CA LYS A 9 4.34 5.10 11.03
C LYS A 9 3.98 5.02 9.56
N GLY A 10 2.71 4.81 9.24
CA GLY A 10 2.23 4.79 7.86
C GLY A 10 0.73 4.53 7.80
N VAL A 11 0.19 4.48 6.59
CA VAL A 11 -1.22 4.17 6.33
C VAL A 11 -1.28 2.80 5.68
N TRP A 12 -2.00 1.87 6.31
CA TRP A 12 -2.35 0.59 5.73
C TRP A 12 -3.66 0.69 4.98
N LEU A 13 -3.64 0.29 3.73
CA LEU A 13 -4.84 -0.14 3.02
C LEU A 13 -5.17 -1.56 3.50
N THR A 14 -6.33 -1.72 4.12
CA THR A 14 -6.77 -2.98 4.78
C THR A 14 -7.79 -3.78 3.97
N GLY A 15 -8.19 -3.28 2.82
CA GLY A 15 -9.15 -3.91 1.92
C GLY A 15 -9.73 -2.91 0.92
N HIS A 16 -10.64 -3.36 0.08
CA HIS A 16 -11.38 -2.46 -0.81
C HIS A 16 -12.54 -1.76 -0.10
N GLY A 17 -12.84 -0.53 -0.52
CA GLY A 17 -13.99 0.25 -0.05
C GLY A 17 -13.70 1.74 0.13
N GLU A 18 -14.35 2.32 1.13
CA GLU A 18 -14.25 3.74 1.45
C GLU A 18 -13.02 4.08 2.31
N THR A 19 -12.96 5.30 2.82
CA THR A 19 -11.85 5.80 3.65
C THR A 19 -11.63 4.99 4.93
N ASN A 20 -12.63 4.24 5.41
CA ASN A 20 -12.49 3.33 6.55
C ASN A 20 -11.53 2.16 6.31
N LYS A 21 -11.05 1.96 5.07
CA LYS A 21 -10.00 0.99 4.75
C LYS A 21 -8.59 1.55 4.87
N LEU A 22 -8.44 2.85 5.14
CA LEU A 22 -7.16 3.51 5.38
C LEU A 22 -6.91 3.59 6.89
N ASP A 23 -6.03 2.73 7.40
CA ASP A 23 -5.71 2.64 8.82
C ASP A 23 -4.33 3.26 9.10
N PHE A 24 -4.31 4.37 9.85
CA PHE A 24 -3.07 5.00 10.28
C PHE A 24 -2.47 4.24 11.47
N ARG A 25 -1.26 3.71 11.27
CA ARG A 25 -0.57 2.84 12.23
C ARG A 25 0.76 3.46 12.66
N SER A 26 1.20 3.17 13.87
CA SER A 26 2.50 3.61 14.41
C SER A 26 3.48 2.47 14.73
N ASP A 27 3.06 1.25 14.44
CA ASP A 27 3.69 -0.01 14.82
C ASP A 27 3.96 -0.91 13.60
N ILE A 28 4.00 -0.33 12.39
CA ILE A 28 4.31 -1.08 11.16
C ILE A 28 5.79 -1.54 11.25
N PRO A 29 6.13 -2.82 11.07
CA PRO A 29 7.52 -3.25 11.04
C PRO A 29 8.32 -2.54 9.94
N VAL A 30 9.52 -2.08 10.24
CA VAL A 30 10.43 -1.55 9.21
C VAL A 30 10.84 -2.71 8.30
N PRO A 31 10.68 -2.60 6.96
CA PRO A 31 11.01 -3.69 6.05
C PRO A 31 12.52 -3.97 6.04
N LYS A 32 12.87 -5.23 5.83
CA LYS A 32 14.26 -5.66 5.67
C LYS A 32 14.58 -5.80 4.18
N PRO A 33 15.45 -4.97 3.61
CA PRO A 33 15.82 -5.10 2.21
C PRO A 33 16.56 -6.43 1.97
N THR A 34 16.32 -7.06 0.82
CA THR A 34 17.17 -8.12 0.28
C THR A 34 18.43 -7.53 -0.37
N ALA A 35 19.28 -8.36 -0.98
CA ALA A 35 20.52 -7.91 -1.62
C ALA A 35 20.32 -6.89 -2.74
N ASN A 36 19.12 -6.84 -3.36
CA ASN A 36 18.81 -5.96 -4.48
C ASN A 36 17.87 -4.80 -4.09
N ASP A 37 17.53 -4.66 -2.82
CA ASP A 37 16.61 -3.63 -2.35
C ASP A 37 17.36 -2.49 -1.66
N VAL A 38 16.76 -1.30 -1.66
CA VAL A 38 17.20 -0.18 -0.84
C VAL A 38 16.14 0.16 0.20
N LEU A 39 16.58 0.56 1.40
CA LEU A 39 15.69 1.09 2.43
C LEU A 39 15.73 2.61 2.43
N ILE A 40 14.61 3.23 2.09
CA ILE A 40 14.47 4.69 2.01
C ILE A 40 13.70 5.21 3.21
N ARG A 41 14.24 6.22 3.88
CA ARG A 41 13.47 7.03 4.83
C ARG A 41 12.70 8.08 4.03
N VAL A 42 11.40 7.83 3.83
CA VAL A 42 10.52 8.73 3.08
C VAL A 42 10.44 10.10 3.76
N GLY A 43 10.80 11.16 3.05
CA GLY A 43 10.68 12.56 3.51
C GLY A 43 9.40 13.24 3.01
N ALA A 44 8.93 12.86 1.82
CA ALA A 44 7.69 13.29 1.21
C ALA A 44 7.19 12.21 0.24
N THR A 45 5.89 12.18 -0.03
CA THR A 45 5.26 11.31 -1.04
C THR A 45 4.13 12.07 -1.74
N ALA A 46 3.84 11.69 -2.98
CA ALA A 46 2.71 12.24 -3.74
C ALA A 46 1.42 11.46 -3.45
N VAL A 47 0.29 12.12 -3.67
CA VAL A 47 -1.05 11.50 -3.69
C VAL A 47 -1.50 11.47 -5.15
N ASN A 48 -2.02 10.32 -5.60
CA ASN A 48 -2.41 10.09 -6.98
C ASN A 48 -3.81 9.47 -7.06
N ASN A 49 -4.49 9.62 -8.19
CA ASN A 49 -5.78 8.95 -8.43
C ASN A 49 -5.69 7.43 -8.29
N THR A 50 -4.53 6.84 -8.59
CA THR A 50 -4.28 5.40 -8.40
C THR A 50 -4.49 4.97 -6.95
N ASP A 51 -4.22 5.81 -5.97
CA ASP A 51 -4.46 5.48 -4.56
C ASP A 51 -5.96 5.24 -4.31
N ILE A 52 -6.81 6.09 -4.89
CA ILE A 52 -8.27 6.00 -4.78
C ILE A 52 -8.79 4.81 -5.59
N ASN A 53 -8.35 4.67 -6.85
CA ASN A 53 -8.82 3.62 -7.76
C ASN A 53 -8.49 2.23 -7.20
N THR A 54 -7.29 2.05 -6.67
CA THR A 54 -6.84 0.81 -6.02
C THR A 54 -7.70 0.51 -4.78
N ARG A 55 -7.92 1.50 -3.91
CA ARG A 55 -8.76 1.34 -2.70
C ARG A 55 -10.20 0.97 -3.06
N THR A 56 -10.77 1.57 -4.10
CA THR A 56 -12.19 1.39 -4.46
C THR A 56 -12.44 0.18 -5.39
N ALA A 57 -11.40 -0.61 -5.70
CA ALA A 57 -11.46 -1.70 -6.68
C ALA A 57 -11.90 -1.26 -8.09
N TRP A 58 -11.60 -0.02 -8.45
CA TRP A 58 -12.07 0.61 -9.70
C TRP A 58 -11.49 -0.06 -10.95
N TYR A 59 -10.31 -0.68 -10.87
CA TYR A 59 -9.69 -1.37 -12.01
C TYR A 59 -10.27 -2.74 -12.32
N SER A 60 -11.14 -3.28 -11.45
CA SER A 60 -11.82 -4.56 -11.71
C SER A 60 -12.62 -4.46 -12.99
N LYS A 61 -12.43 -5.44 -13.89
CA LYS A 61 -13.17 -5.53 -15.16
C LYS A 61 -14.51 -6.24 -14.99
N GLY A 62 -14.76 -6.79 -13.80
CA GLY A 62 -16.04 -7.34 -13.37
C GLY A 62 -16.85 -6.36 -12.52
N LYS A 63 -17.58 -6.90 -11.53
CA LYS A 63 -18.40 -6.11 -10.58
C LYS A 63 -17.58 -5.69 -9.36
N ALA A 64 -16.44 -5.02 -9.54
CA ALA A 64 -15.53 -4.66 -8.44
C ALA A 64 -15.09 -5.89 -7.60
N THR A 65 -14.64 -6.95 -8.27
CA THR A 65 -14.25 -8.19 -7.60
C THR A 65 -12.85 -8.06 -7.01
N ILE A 66 -12.64 -8.66 -5.83
CA ILE A 66 -11.33 -8.66 -5.17
C ILE A 66 -10.25 -9.41 -5.97
N ASN A 67 -10.65 -10.26 -6.92
CA ASN A 67 -9.74 -11.14 -7.66
C ASN A 67 -9.00 -10.43 -8.81
N ASP A 68 -9.46 -9.25 -9.23
CA ASP A 68 -8.93 -8.53 -10.40
C ASP A 68 -8.84 -7.00 -10.19
N ALA A 69 -8.78 -6.56 -8.93
CA ALA A 69 -8.95 -5.16 -8.56
C ALA A 69 -7.71 -4.26 -8.74
N SER A 70 -6.54 -4.82 -9.10
CA SER A 70 -5.33 -4.04 -9.42
C SER A 70 -5.36 -3.50 -10.85
N TRP A 71 -4.50 -2.51 -11.14
CA TRP A 71 -4.31 -2.01 -12.50
C TRP A 71 -3.92 -3.13 -13.48
N ALA A 72 -3.11 -4.09 -13.04
CA ALA A 72 -2.70 -5.27 -13.81
C ALA A 72 -3.80 -6.35 -13.94
N GLY A 73 -4.96 -6.16 -13.30
CA GLY A 73 -6.07 -7.10 -13.32
C GLY A 73 -5.85 -8.35 -12.47
N ILE A 74 -5.09 -8.23 -11.37
CA ILE A 74 -4.86 -9.29 -10.39
C ILE A 74 -5.37 -8.88 -9.01
N ALA A 75 -5.48 -9.85 -8.11
CA ALA A 75 -5.85 -9.61 -6.72
C ALA A 75 -4.79 -8.77 -5.99
N ILE A 76 -5.23 -7.96 -5.04
CA ILE A 76 -4.35 -7.16 -4.19
C ILE A 76 -4.26 -7.81 -2.81
N ASP A 77 -3.05 -8.00 -2.32
CA ASP A 77 -2.81 -8.45 -0.96
C ASP A 77 -2.97 -7.31 0.06
N PHE A 78 -3.61 -7.63 1.18
CA PHE A 78 -3.82 -6.72 2.30
C PHE A 78 -3.24 -7.31 3.60
N PRO A 79 -2.81 -6.47 4.57
CA PRO A 79 -2.71 -5.01 4.47
C PRO A 79 -1.49 -4.61 3.62
N ARG A 80 -1.57 -3.44 2.97
CA ARG A 80 -0.44 -2.88 2.23
C ARG A 80 -0.30 -1.38 2.42
N ILE A 81 0.92 -0.86 2.28
CA ILE A 81 1.14 0.58 2.12
C ILE A 81 0.97 0.89 0.63
N GLN A 82 0.14 1.88 0.31
CA GLN A 82 -0.13 2.27 -1.07
C GLN A 82 1.07 3.00 -1.70
N GLY A 83 1.20 2.81 -3.01
CA GLY A 83 2.18 3.41 -3.90
C GLY A 83 1.78 3.12 -5.34
N ILE A 84 2.63 3.43 -6.32
CA ILE A 84 2.41 2.94 -7.69
C ILE A 84 2.48 1.41 -7.67
N ASP A 85 1.45 0.75 -8.19
CA ASP A 85 1.38 -0.70 -8.22
C ASP A 85 2.08 -1.28 -9.45
N VAL A 86 2.53 -2.53 -9.30
CA VAL A 86 3.05 -3.43 -10.34
C VAL A 86 1.94 -3.93 -11.26
#